data_AF-A0A1V8T3A3-F1
#
_entry.id   AF-A0A1V8T3A3-F1
#
_cell.length_a   1.000
_cell.length_b   1.000
_cell.length_c   1.000
_cell.angle_alpha   90.00
_cell.angle_beta   90.00
_cell.angle_gamma   90.00
#
_symmetry.space_group_name_H-M   'P 1'
#
loop_
_entity.id
_entity.type
_entity.pdbx_description
1 polymer ?
#
loop_
_entity_poly.entity_id
_entity_poly.type
_entity_poly.pdbx_seq_one_letter_code
_entity_poly.pdbx_strand_id
1 'polypeptide(L)'
;MGARTEPTLHFFSVLVNEAYGALAPISIKGTKLYDIEGNQFFAKGVIYAPSDVTNMLDVLLDSSQCDIDAGLMKTLGVNAIRVYTVDGSQNHDACMRSFESQGIYVWIDLQNPLHSINRNEPEWTIDLYNNWTATVDAFSKYANSLFFSIGNEIINGYGSIISAPVIKAATRDIKAYQTARGYRMIPISYAASDSPETRGYTGEYLTCGDTASCIDVYGMNVYSWCGNSSYYVSGFDKLYEQFQPFSTPVLFAETGCNTISPRDFSDVGTMLGPVFQAVFSGAFVYEWAMGQNGYGIVNYTSGRNIGFPQTLDDYNALKTVFSTVTPTGTALADYTPSNTQPACPATDSAWSVPGTAVIPTIANLEVSTVARVTTYTSPYATNSGGSSIAVASGVNTGSTTTPPATSNTVLSTSLQTQDAQSLLSTGAIAGIAVGGVVVGVAAVLGIFYFIWRRRKRTARKAAETEKVSSEGSSSEGGALMAGDSGEGVQTGRAELPAMSAAAVVVPRQELAASNDGHEGYYGADARQAMKRQGPVHEVEDAQVLEMDGVRPAGEIDGRPIVHELDAGQRHSRRFDQQDS
;
A
#
# COMPACT_ATOMS: atom_id res chain seq x y z
N MET A 1 -0.70 -48.19 67.42
CA MET A 1 -1.21 -48.01 66.05
C MET A 1 -2.19 -46.85 66.09
N GLY A 2 -1.86 -45.74 65.43
CA GLY A 2 -2.70 -44.55 65.34
C GLY A 2 -2.09 -43.61 64.31
N ALA A 3 -2.53 -43.74 63.06
CA ALA A 3 -1.93 -43.11 61.89
C ALA A 3 -2.23 -41.60 61.86
N ARG A 4 -1.19 -40.81 61.57
CA ARG A 4 -1.30 -39.38 61.23
C ARG A 4 -1.77 -39.26 59.78
N THR A 5 -2.78 -38.45 59.54
CA THR A 5 -3.23 -38.02 58.21
C THR A 5 -2.67 -36.63 57.92
N GLU A 6 -1.81 -36.51 56.90
CA GLU A 6 -1.39 -35.23 56.32
C GLU A 6 -2.44 -34.73 55.31
N PRO A 7 -2.65 -33.41 55.17
CA PRO A 7 -3.55 -32.86 54.16
C PRO A 7 -2.83 -32.70 52.82
N THR A 8 -3.28 -33.42 51.81
CA THR A 8 -2.82 -33.29 50.42
C THR A 8 -3.40 -32.01 49.80
N LEU A 9 -2.54 -31.04 49.50
CA LEU A 9 -2.92 -29.81 48.79
C LEU A 9 -2.99 -30.13 47.28
N HIS A 10 -4.20 -30.30 46.74
CA HIS A 10 -4.40 -30.44 45.30
C HIS A 10 -4.33 -29.07 44.62
N PHE A 11 -3.22 -28.81 43.92
CA PHE A 11 -3.14 -27.74 42.92
C PHE A 11 -4.05 -28.11 41.74
N PHE A 12 -5.23 -27.49 41.66
CA PHE A 12 -5.99 -27.44 40.41
C PHE A 12 -5.30 -26.43 39.48
N SER A 13 -4.47 -26.92 38.56
CA SER A 13 -4.11 -26.14 37.37
C SER A 13 -5.38 -25.98 36.54
N VAL A 14 -5.98 -24.80 36.59
CA VAL A 14 -6.94 -24.36 35.58
C VAL A 14 -6.14 -24.14 34.31
N LEU A 15 -6.12 -25.15 33.45
CA LEU A 15 -5.78 -24.96 32.04
C LEU A 15 -6.91 -24.11 31.45
N VAL A 16 -6.70 -22.81 31.38
CA VAL A 16 -7.48 -21.96 30.49
C VAL A 16 -7.08 -22.41 29.09
N ASN A 17 -7.87 -23.29 28.50
CA ASN A 17 -7.91 -23.41 27.05
C ASN A 17 -8.46 -22.06 26.58
N GLU A 18 -7.57 -21.10 26.30
CA GLU A 18 -7.90 -20.04 25.34
C GLU A 18 -8.18 -20.77 24.04
N ALA A 19 -9.47 -21.03 23.78
CA ALA A 19 -9.91 -21.25 22.43
C ALA A 19 -9.53 -19.97 21.69
N TYR A 20 -8.39 -19.99 20.97
CA TYR A 20 -8.07 -18.96 20.01
C TYR A 20 -9.24 -18.91 19.03
N GLY A 21 -10.16 -17.97 19.26
CA GLY A 21 -11.19 -17.65 18.30
C GLY A 21 -10.49 -17.19 17.04
N ALA A 22 -10.98 -17.64 15.88
CA ALA A 22 -10.48 -17.13 14.60
C ALA A 22 -10.50 -15.59 14.63
N LEU A 23 -9.42 -14.98 14.17
CA LEU A 23 -9.25 -13.53 14.17
C LEU A 23 -10.39 -12.91 13.34
N ALA A 24 -11.27 -12.15 13.98
CA ALA A 24 -12.45 -11.63 13.29
C ALA A 24 -12.06 -10.61 12.21
N PRO A 25 -12.79 -10.52 11.08
CA PRO A 25 -12.48 -9.52 10.06
C PRO A 25 -12.58 -8.08 10.58
N ILE A 26 -11.64 -7.23 10.17
CA ILE A 26 -11.72 -5.78 10.40
C ILE A 26 -12.81 -5.16 9.52
N SER A 27 -13.60 -4.27 10.10
CA SER A 27 -14.67 -3.53 9.43
C SER A 27 -14.29 -2.07 9.20
N ILE A 28 -14.96 -1.41 8.25
CA ILE A 28 -14.81 0.03 7.96
C ILE A 28 -16.08 0.76 8.36
N LYS A 29 -15.93 1.88 9.08
CA LYS A 29 -16.98 2.89 9.26
C LYS A 29 -16.36 4.26 9.06
N GLY A 30 -16.88 5.04 8.11
CA GLY A 30 -16.30 6.33 7.74
C GLY A 30 -14.81 6.20 7.41
N THR A 31 -13.97 7.01 8.06
CA THR A 31 -12.52 7.05 7.84
C THR A 31 -11.73 6.09 8.75
N LYS A 32 -12.41 5.19 9.48
CA LYS A 32 -11.79 4.39 10.54
C LYS A 32 -12.05 2.89 10.36
N LEU A 33 -11.09 2.11 10.85
CA LEU A 33 -11.11 0.65 10.90
C LEU A 33 -11.52 0.17 12.30
N TYR A 34 -12.21 -0.96 12.40
CA TYR A 34 -12.70 -1.49 13.68
C TYR A 34 -12.59 -3.00 13.79
N ASP A 35 -12.18 -3.47 14.97
CA ASP A 35 -12.31 -4.88 15.35
C ASP A 35 -13.77 -5.25 15.68
N ILE A 36 -14.00 -6.51 16.03
CA ILE A 36 -15.34 -7.03 16.31
C ILE A 36 -15.89 -6.56 17.66
N GLU A 37 -15.00 -6.20 18.59
CA GLU A 37 -15.35 -5.58 19.88
C GLU A 37 -15.73 -4.10 19.73
N GLY A 38 -15.49 -3.49 18.56
CA GLY A 38 -15.77 -2.10 18.27
C GLY A 38 -14.67 -1.13 18.70
N ASN A 39 -13.46 -1.62 19.00
CA ASN A 39 -12.30 -0.76 19.18
C ASN A 39 -11.76 -0.32 17.83
N GLN A 40 -11.26 0.91 17.74
CA GLN A 40 -10.61 1.39 16.52
C GLN A 40 -9.33 0.59 16.28
N PHE A 41 -9.22 -0.04 15.11
CA PHE A 41 -8.05 -0.77 14.68
C PHE A 41 -7.01 0.16 14.06
N PHE A 42 -5.75 0.01 14.48
CA PHE A 42 -4.59 0.67 13.87
C PHE A 42 -3.56 -0.37 13.47
N ALA A 43 -3.11 -0.30 12.21
CA ALA A 43 -2.06 -1.18 11.73
C ALA A 43 -0.70 -0.82 12.36
N LYS A 44 -0.12 -1.77 13.09
CA LYS A 44 1.30 -1.85 13.44
C LYS A 44 1.92 -2.87 12.50
N GLY A 45 2.26 -2.39 11.32
CA GLY A 45 2.54 -3.21 10.15
C GLY A 45 4.02 -3.36 9.85
N VAL A 46 4.37 -4.46 9.16
CA VAL A 46 5.66 -4.64 8.48
C VAL A 46 5.42 -5.21 7.09
N ILE A 47 6.24 -4.82 6.12
CA ILE A 47 6.24 -5.43 4.79
C ILE A 47 6.89 -6.81 4.86
N TYR A 48 6.16 -7.85 4.49
CA TYR A 48 6.63 -9.22 4.42
C TYR A 48 6.78 -9.62 2.94
N ALA A 49 7.98 -9.41 2.43
CA ALA A 49 8.35 -9.60 1.04
C ALA A 49 9.72 -10.31 0.95
N PRO A 50 10.05 -10.94 -0.19
CA PRO A 50 11.40 -11.44 -0.40
C PRO A 50 12.42 -10.31 -0.41
N SER A 51 13.63 -10.59 0.05
CA SER A 51 14.75 -9.62 0.06
C SER A 51 15.22 -9.20 -1.34
N ASP A 52 14.76 -9.92 -2.37
CA ASP A 52 14.88 -9.60 -3.78
C ASP A 52 13.49 -9.66 -4.43
N VAL A 53 12.86 -8.49 -4.57
CA VAL A 53 11.53 -8.30 -5.16
C VAL A 53 11.47 -8.61 -6.66
N THR A 54 12.61 -8.89 -7.33
CA THR A 54 12.60 -9.33 -8.73
C THR A 54 12.22 -10.80 -8.88
N ASN A 55 12.33 -11.58 -7.81
CA ASN A 55 11.85 -12.94 -7.77
C ASN A 55 10.36 -12.93 -7.45
N MET A 56 9.54 -13.62 -8.27
CA MET A 56 8.11 -13.86 -8.02
C MET A 56 7.87 -14.82 -6.84
N LEU A 57 8.67 -14.72 -5.78
CA LEU A 57 8.58 -15.62 -4.64
C LEU A 57 7.36 -15.26 -3.81
N ASP A 58 6.41 -16.18 -3.76
CA ASP A 58 5.31 -16.14 -2.80
C ASP A 58 5.83 -16.59 -1.42
N VAL A 59 6.00 -15.60 -0.53
CA VAL A 59 6.48 -15.81 0.84
C VAL A 59 5.45 -16.49 1.75
N LEU A 60 4.21 -16.66 1.29
CA LEU A 60 3.14 -17.29 2.06
C LEU A 60 2.99 -18.80 1.79
N LEU A 61 3.93 -19.41 1.06
CA LEU A 61 3.91 -20.84 0.76
C LEU A 61 4.78 -21.69 1.71
N ASP A 62 5.77 -21.10 2.38
CA ASP A 62 6.59 -21.81 3.35
C ASP A 62 6.00 -21.68 4.76
N SER A 63 5.10 -22.61 5.11
CA SER A 63 4.46 -22.64 6.42
C SER A 63 5.45 -22.64 7.59
N SER A 64 6.58 -23.35 7.46
CA SER A 64 7.55 -23.46 8.54
C SER A 64 8.26 -22.13 8.79
N GLN A 65 8.52 -21.40 7.71
CA GLN A 65 9.07 -20.07 7.79
C GLN A 65 8.05 -19.05 8.31
N CYS A 66 6.79 -19.13 7.85
CA CYS A 66 5.71 -18.28 8.36
C CYS A 66 5.51 -18.44 9.87
N ASP A 67 5.57 -19.65 10.41
CA ASP A 67 5.46 -19.89 11.86
C ASP A 67 6.57 -19.17 12.65
N ILE A 68 7.81 -19.26 12.16
CA ILE A 68 8.98 -18.62 12.79
C ILE A 68 8.82 -17.09 12.76
N ASP A 69 8.54 -16.54 11.58
CA ASP A 69 8.47 -15.10 11.38
C ASP A 69 7.25 -14.49 12.09
N ALA A 70 6.09 -15.13 12.02
CA ALA A 70 4.89 -14.68 12.72
C ALA A 70 5.11 -14.61 14.25
N GLY A 71 5.81 -15.59 14.84
CA GLY A 71 6.15 -15.58 16.27
C GLY A 71 7.08 -14.42 16.65
N LEU A 72 8.08 -14.12 15.82
CA LEU A 72 8.95 -12.97 16.01
C LEU A 72 8.19 -11.64 15.82
N MET A 73 7.37 -11.53 14.78
CA MET A 73 6.51 -10.37 14.52
C MET A 73 5.53 -10.12 15.68
N LYS A 74 4.95 -11.18 16.26
CA LYS A 74 4.15 -11.05 17.48
C LYS A 74 4.94 -10.45 18.63
N THR A 75 6.16 -10.97 18.85
CA THR A 75 7.07 -10.48 19.90
C THR A 75 7.49 -9.03 19.68
N LEU A 76 7.60 -8.61 18.42
CA LEU A 76 7.87 -7.23 18.01
C LEU A 76 6.68 -6.29 18.28
N GLY A 77 5.45 -6.82 18.31
CA GLY A 77 4.22 -6.05 18.48
C GLY A 77 3.46 -5.77 17.18
N VAL A 78 3.78 -6.51 16.11
CA VAL A 78 3.11 -6.43 14.81
C VAL A 78 1.71 -7.04 14.91
N ASN A 79 0.73 -6.40 14.27
CA ASN A 79 -0.63 -6.92 14.11
C ASN A 79 -1.09 -6.99 12.65
N ALA A 80 -0.25 -6.57 11.70
CA ALA A 80 -0.55 -6.66 10.27
C ALA A 80 0.74 -6.84 9.45
N ILE A 81 0.66 -7.56 8.34
CA ILE A 81 1.71 -7.59 7.32
C ILE A 81 1.14 -7.17 5.98
N ARG A 82 2.00 -6.63 5.11
CA ARG A 82 1.67 -6.42 3.70
C ARG A 82 2.57 -7.29 2.82
N VAL A 83 1.98 -7.96 1.84
CA VAL A 83 2.65 -8.92 0.96
C VAL A 83 2.45 -8.49 -0.50
N TYR A 84 3.55 -8.26 -1.21
CA TYR A 84 3.51 -7.73 -2.58
C TYR A 84 3.27 -8.75 -3.67
N THR A 85 3.54 -10.03 -3.41
CA THR A 85 3.45 -11.07 -4.44
C THR A 85 2.93 -12.35 -3.81
N VAL A 86 1.85 -12.86 -4.39
CA VAL A 86 1.27 -14.16 -4.08
C VAL A 86 0.88 -14.86 -5.37
N ASP A 87 0.88 -16.18 -5.34
CA ASP A 87 0.36 -17.03 -6.41
C ASP A 87 -1.02 -17.55 -6.02
N GLY A 88 -2.08 -16.92 -6.55
CA GLY A 88 -3.47 -17.29 -6.27
C GLY A 88 -3.87 -18.71 -6.70
N SER A 89 -3.01 -19.45 -7.40
CA SER A 89 -3.27 -20.87 -7.73
C SER A 89 -2.85 -21.84 -6.63
N GLN A 90 -2.08 -21.37 -5.64
CA GLN A 90 -1.47 -22.18 -4.60
C GLN A 90 -2.30 -22.20 -3.31
N ASN A 91 -1.95 -23.09 -2.38
CA ASN A 91 -2.62 -23.19 -1.08
C ASN A 91 -1.81 -22.44 0.00
N HIS A 92 -2.44 -21.43 0.62
CA HIS A 92 -1.85 -20.62 1.69
C HIS A 92 -2.40 -20.92 3.10
N ASP A 93 -3.20 -21.99 3.26
CA ASP A 93 -3.96 -22.27 4.48
C ASP A 93 -3.06 -22.33 5.73
N ALA A 94 -1.89 -22.94 5.58
CA ALA A 94 -0.98 -23.15 6.69
C ALA A 94 -0.31 -21.84 7.13
N CYS A 95 0.22 -21.06 6.20
CA CYS A 95 0.86 -19.78 6.51
C CYS A 95 -0.15 -18.71 6.99
N MET A 96 -1.34 -18.64 6.37
CA MET A 96 -2.40 -17.74 6.83
C MET A 96 -2.83 -18.07 8.27
N ARG A 97 -2.85 -19.36 8.63
CA ARG A 97 -3.06 -19.81 10.02
C ARG A 97 -1.92 -19.42 10.96
N SER A 98 -0.68 -19.50 10.52
CA SER A 98 0.48 -19.03 11.30
C SER A 98 0.27 -17.57 11.72
N PHE A 99 -0.04 -16.69 10.78
CA PHE A 99 -0.30 -15.27 11.07
C PHE A 99 -1.58 -15.06 11.89
N GLU A 100 -2.67 -15.75 11.57
CA GLU A 100 -3.93 -15.64 12.32
C GLU A 100 -3.75 -16.01 13.80
N SER A 101 -3.02 -17.10 14.08
CA SER A 101 -2.75 -17.57 15.45
C SER A 101 -1.98 -16.56 16.30
N GLN A 102 -1.25 -15.65 15.65
CA GLN A 102 -0.51 -14.56 16.29
C GLN A 102 -1.33 -13.26 16.36
N GLY A 103 -2.55 -13.24 15.82
CA GLY A 103 -3.40 -12.05 15.70
C GLY A 103 -2.88 -11.07 14.65
N ILE A 104 -2.29 -11.59 13.56
CA ILE A 104 -1.71 -10.80 12.47
C ILE A 104 -2.62 -10.89 11.24
N TYR A 105 -3.06 -9.71 10.76
CA TYR A 105 -3.80 -9.56 9.52
C TYR A 105 -2.87 -9.44 8.30
N VAL A 106 -3.36 -9.77 7.11
CA VAL A 106 -2.57 -9.79 5.87
C VAL A 106 -3.20 -8.88 4.82
N TRP A 107 -2.48 -7.84 4.43
CA TRP A 107 -2.77 -6.99 3.27
C TRP A 107 -2.09 -7.59 2.04
N ILE A 108 -2.87 -7.96 1.04
CA ILE A 108 -2.41 -8.71 -0.13
C ILE A 108 -2.48 -7.80 -1.36
N ASP A 109 -1.35 -7.57 -2.02
CA ASP A 109 -1.35 -6.94 -3.34
C ASP A 109 -1.84 -7.94 -4.39
N LEU A 110 -2.81 -7.56 -5.22
CA LEU A 110 -3.34 -8.42 -6.29
C LEU A 110 -2.39 -8.50 -7.48
N GLN A 111 -1.65 -7.42 -7.71
CA GLN A 111 -0.63 -7.35 -8.73
C GLN A 111 0.61 -8.19 -8.37
N ASN A 112 1.33 -8.61 -9.40
CA ASN A 112 2.67 -9.18 -9.28
C ASN A 112 3.54 -8.68 -10.45
N PRO A 113 4.86 -8.94 -10.45
CA PRO A 113 5.75 -8.45 -11.52
C PRO A 113 5.34 -8.84 -12.95
N LEU A 114 4.55 -9.92 -13.13
CA LEU A 114 4.04 -10.34 -14.45
C LEU A 114 2.63 -9.82 -14.76
N HIS A 115 1.81 -9.57 -13.75
CA HIS A 115 0.41 -9.18 -13.88
C HIS A 115 0.16 -7.90 -13.10
N SER A 116 0.62 -6.79 -13.67
CA SER A 116 0.41 -5.44 -13.14
C SER A 116 -0.03 -4.49 -14.25
N ILE A 117 -0.73 -3.42 -13.88
CA ILE A 117 -1.10 -2.36 -14.82
C ILE A 117 0.19 -1.63 -15.22
N ASN A 118 0.52 -1.65 -16.52
CA ASN A 118 1.64 -0.90 -17.06
C ASN A 118 1.31 0.59 -17.06
N ARG A 119 1.92 1.37 -16.17
CA ARG A 119 1.68 2.82 -16.06
C ARG A 119 1.91 3.64 -17.33
N ASN A 120 2.73 3.15 -18.27
CA ASN A 120 3.05 3.85 -19.51
C ASN A 120 1.99 3.62 -20.60
N GLU A 121 1.37 2.44 -20.56
CA GLU A 121 0.33 1.99 -21.49
C GLU A 121 -0.75 1.28 -20.67
N PRO A 122 -1.53 2.03 -19.87
CA PRO A 122 -2.38 1.42 -18.87
C PRO A 122 -3.59 0.78 -19.53
N GLU A 123 -3.76 -0.52 -19.29
CA GLU A 123 -4.88 -1.30 -19.78
C GLU A 123 -5.44 -2.19 -18.67
N TRP A 124 -6.76 -2.40 -18.70
CA TRP A 124 -7.43 -3.39 -17.87
C TRP A 124 -7.85 -4.56 -18.76
N THR A 125 -7.08 -5.63 -18.74
CA THR A 125 -7.20 -6.76 -19.64
C THR A 125 -7.84 -7.96 -18.96
N ILE A 126 -8.36 -8.91 -19.76
CA ILE A 126 -8.92 -10.15 -19.24
C ILE A 126 -7.87 -11.00 -18.49
N ASP A 127 -6.61 -10.92 -18.90
CA ASP A 127 -5.51 -11.64 -18.25
C ASP A 127 -5.23 -11.10 -16.84
N LEU A 128 -5.21 -9.76 -16.69
CA LEU A 128 -5.11 -9.13 -15.37
C LEU A 128 -6.31 -9.49 -14.50
N TYR A 129 -7.53 -9.37 -15.04
CA TYR A 129 -8.76 -9.75 -14.34
C TYR A 129 -8.72 -11.21 -13.85
N ASN A 130 -8.36 -12.16 -14.71
CA ASN A 130 -8.30 -13.58 -14.36
C ASN A 130 -7.24 -13.87 -13.28
N ASN A 131 -6.05 -13.27 -13.40
CA ASN A 131 -4.99 -13.46 -12.41
C ASN A 131 -5.41 -12.89 -11.04
N TRP A 132 -5.95 -11.67 -11.01
CA TRP A 132 -6.33 -11.01 -9.77
C TRP A 132 -7.54 -11.69 -9.11
N THR A 133 -8.53 -12.15 -9.90
CA THR A 133 -9.67 -12.90 -9.36
C THR A 133 -9.31 -14.29 -8.84
N ALA A 134 -8.27 -14.94 -9.39
CA ALA A 134 -7.70 -16.16 -8.80
C ALA A 134 -7.11 -15.90 -7.40
N THR A 135 -6.38 -14.79 -7.23
CA THR A 135 -5.91 -14.36 -5.91
C THR A 135 -7.08 -14.03 -4.96
N VAL A 136 -8.12 -13.34 -5.44
CA VAL A 136 -9.32 -13.10 -4.64
C VAL A 136 -9.97 -14.42 -4.20
N ASP A 137 -10.08 -15.41 -5.07
CA ASP A 137 -10.60 -16.74 -4.72
C ASP A 137 -9.77 -17.45 -3.64
N ALA A 138 -8.45 -17.39 -3.75
CA ALA A 138 -7.54 -18.03 -2.80
C ALA A 138 -7.66 -17.43 -1.39
N PHE A 139 -7.82 -16.11 -1.30
CA PHE A 139 -7.71 -15.38 -0.04
C PHE A 139 -9.04 -14.94 0.60
N SER A 140 -10.15 -14.92 -0.14
CA SER A 140 -11.46 -14.48 0.40
C SER A 140 -12.00 -15.33 1.54
N LYS A 141 -11.48 -16.54 1.71
CA LYS A 141 -11.87 -17.48 2.78
C LYS A 141 -11.19 -17.19 4.13
N TYR A 142 -10.13 -16.39 4.18
CA TYR A 142 -9.42 -16.10 5.44
C TYR A 142 -10.02 -14.88 6.14
N ALA A 143 -10.26 -15.01 7.44
CA ALA A 143 -10.80 -13.93 8.25
C ALA A 143 -9.77 -12.81 8.47
N ASN A 144 -8.48 -13.19 8.55
CA ASN A 144 -7.37 -12.26 8.68
C ASN A 144 -6.88 -11.64 7.35
N SER A 145 -7.55 -11.87 6.21
CA SER A 145 -7.31 -11.07 5.00
C SER A 145 -7.86 -9.66 5.19
N LEU A 146 -6.93 -8.70 5.33
CA LEU A 146 -7.21 -7.31 5.70
C LEU A 146 -7.77 -6.55 4.51
N PHE A 147 -6.97 -6.42 3.45
CA PHE A 147 -7.26 -5.65 2.24
C PHE A 147 -6.71 -6.36 1.00
N PHE A 148 -7.32 -6.08 -0.15
CA PHE A 148 -6.73 -6.37 -1.46
C PHE A 148 -6.22 -5.09 -2.11
N SER A 149 -4.92 -5.00 -2.43
CA SER A 149 -4.35 -3.85 -3.13
C SER A 149 -4.54 -3.96 -4.63
N ILE A 150 -5.23 -2.99 -5.22
CA ILE A 150 -5.47 -2.88 -6.66
C ILE A 150 -4.30 -2.20 -7.41
N GLY A 151 -3.30 -1.73 -6.67
CA GLY A 151 -2.11 -1.10 -7.24
C GLY A 151 -1.14 -0.57 -6.18
N ASN A 152 0.14 -0.56 -6.53
CA ASN A 152 1.23 0.06 -5.78
C ASN A 152 1.96 1.04 -6.69
N GLU A 153 1.84 2.32 -6.37
CA GLU A 153 2.49 3.44 -7.06
C GLU A 153 2.34 3.42 -8.58
N ILE A 154 1.24 2.91 -9.14
CA ILE A 154 1.02 2.91 -10.60
C ILE A 154 1.10 4.36 -11.10
N ILE A 155 0.36 5.24 -10.45
CA ILE A 155 0.53 6.70 -10.55
C ILE A 155 1.68 7.09 -9.63
N ASN A 156 2.81 7.47 -10.23
CA ASN A 156 4.00 7.97 -9.55
C ASN A 156 4.43 9.39 -9.96
N GLY A 157 3.66 10.02 -10.84
CA GLY A 157 3.89 11.39 -11.28
C GLY A 157 2.97 11.75 -12.45
N TYR A 158 3.17 12.93 -13.01
CA TYR A 158 2.31 13.47 -14.06
C TYR A 158 2.15 12.53 -15.27
N GLY A 159 3.21 11.84 -15.68
CA GLY A 159 3.17 10.95 -16.85
C GLY A 159 2.29 9.71 -16.69
N SER A 160 1.97 9.31 -15.46
CA SER A 160 1.24 8.07 -15.16
C SER A 160 -0.20 8.29 -14.69
N ILE A 161 -0.66 9.55 -14.54
CA ILE A 161 -2.03 9.88 -14.12
C ILE A 161 -3.10 9.32 -15.06
N ILE A 162 -2.75 9.09 -16.33
CA ILE A 162 -3.59 8.42 -17.33
C ILE A 162 -4.04 7.01 -16.91
N SER A 163 -3.39 6.40 -15.90
CA SER A 163 -3.76 5.11 -15.34
C SER A 163 -4.98 5.18 -14.41
N ALA A 164 -5.38 6.38 -13.96
CA ALA A 164 -6.43 6.54 -12.95
C ALA A 164 -7.79 5.90 -13.35
N PRO A 165 -8.30 6.07 -14.59
CA PRO A 165 -9.53 5.39 -15.02
C PRO A 165 -9.40 3.86 -15.01
N VAL A 166 -8.23 3.33 -15.36
CA VAL A 166 -7.94 1.89 -15.40
C VAL A 166 -7.95 1.29 -14.00
N ILE A 167 -7.37 1.99 -13.02
CA ILE A 167 -7.40 1.60 -11.60
C ILE A 167 -8.85 1.55 -11.08
N LYS A 168 -9.70 2.52 -11.43
CA LYS A 168 -11.13 2.50 -11.07
C LYS A 168 -11.90 1.36 -11.75
N ALA A 169 -11.59 1.03 -13.00
CA ALA A 169 -12.19 -0.11 -13.68
C ALA A 169 -11.83 -1.44 -13.00
N ALA A 170 -10.56 -1.64 -12.65
CA ALA A 170 -10.13 -2.82 -11.91
C ALA A 170 -10.82 -2.90 -10.54
N THR A 171 -10.92 -1.77 -9.83
CA THR A 171 -11.65 -1.69 -8.55
C THR A 171 -13.11 -2.11 -8.69
N ARG A 172 -13.81 -1.56 -9.70
CA ARG A 172 -15.21 -1.91 -10.03
C ARG A 172 -15.37 -3.41 -10.25
N ASP A 173 -14.53 -3.98 -11.11
CA ASP A 173 -14.68 -5.37 -11.55
C ASP A 173 -14.32 -6.36 -10.44
N ILE A 174 -13.31 -6.06 -9.61
CA ILE A 174 -12.95 -6.90 -8.46
C ILE A 174 -14.02 -6.84 -7.37
N LYS A 175 -14.63 -5.68 -7.06
CA LYS A 175 -15.76 -5.59 -6.12
C LYS A 175 -16.99 -6.34 -6.65
N ALA A 176 -17.28 -6.22 -7.94
CA ALA A 176 -18.36 -6.95 -8.58
C ALA A 176 -18.12 -8.47 -8.53
N TYR A 177 -16.88 -8.92 -8.75
CA TYR A 177 -16.50 -10.32 -8.64
C TYR A 177 -16.69 -10.88 -7.23
N GLN A 178 -16.21 -10.17 -6.19
CA GLN A 178 -16.45 -10.56 -4.80
C GLN A 178 -17.94 -10.71 -4.49
N THR A 179 -18.76 -9.77 -4.98
CA THR A 179 -20.22 -9.79 -4.83
C THR A 179 -20.84 -11.01 -5.52
N ALA A 180 -20.48 -11.27 -6.78
CA ALA A 180 -21.02 -12.39 -7.55
C ALA A 180 -20.65 -13.76 -6.95
N ARG A 181 -19.41 -13.89 -6.43
CA ARG A 181 -18.97 -15.08 -5.68
C ARG A 181 -19.67 -15.23 -4.34
N GLY A 182 -20.28 -14.16 -3.81
CA GLY A 182 -20.89 -14.13 -2.49
C GLY A 182 -19.86 -14.18 -1.36
N TYR A 183 -18.67 -13.62 -1.60
CA TYR A 183 -17.62 -13.50 -0.61
C TYR A 183 -17.93 -12.43 0.44
N ARG A 184 -17.23 -12.51 1.58
CA ARG A 184 -17.05 -11.32 2.42
C ARG A 184 -16.41 -10.23 1.55
N MET A 185 -16.95 -9.02 1.60
CA MET A 185 -16.37 -7.88 0.90
C MET A 185 -15.08 -7.46 1.62
N ILE A 186 -13.94 -8.00 1.18
CA ILE A 186 -12.63 -7.53 1.60
C ILE A 186 -12.40 -6.16 0.96
N PRO A 187 -12.05 -5.12 1.76
CA PRO A 187 -11.85 -3.77 1.23
C PRO A 187 -10.76 -3.72 0.16
N ILE A 188 -11.02 -2.95 -0.90
CA ILE A 188 -10.04 -2.69 -1.96
C ILE A 188 -9.19 -1.48 -1.59
N SER A 189 -7.88 -1.66 -1.50
CA SER A 189 -6.93 -0.59 -1.22
C SER A 189 -6.16 -0.17 -2.46
N TYR A 190 -5.56 1.01 -2.43
CA TYR A 190 -4.51 1.43 -3.36
C TYR A 190 -3.35 2.03 -2.56
N ALA A 191 -2.11 1.68 -2.87
CA ALA A 191 -0.93 2.29 -2.26
C ALA A 191 -0.31 3.31 -3.24
N ALA A 192 -0.28 4.57 -2.86
CA ALA A 192 0.22 5.67 -3.66
C ALA A 192 1.69 5.99 -3.38
N SER A 193 2.39 6.54 -4.38
CA SER A 193 3.70 7.14 -4.16
C SER A 193 3.56 8.45 -3.40
N ASP A 194 4.61 8.83 -2.67
CA ASP A 194 4.69 10.14 -2.01
C ASP A 194 5.12 11.26 -2.98
N SER A 195 4.44 11.38 -4.11
CA SER A 195 4.64 12.47 -5.08
C SER A 195 3.70 13.64 -4.73
N PRO A 196 4.19 14.76 -4.17
CA PRO A 196 3.32 15.83 -3.64
C PRO A 196 2.35 16.40 -4.68
N GLU A 197 2.76 16.42 -5.95
CA GLU A 197 1.99 16.96 -7.06
C GLU A 197 0.79 16.09 -7.44
N THR A 198 0.83 14.79 -7.18
CA THR A 198 -0.21 13.85 -7.65
C THR A 198 -0.87 13.03 -6.54
N ARG A 199 -0.28 12.92 -5.34
CA ARG A 199 -0.82 12.07 -4.27
C ARG A 199 -2.24 12.47 -3.85
N GLY A 200 -2.47 13.77 -3.63
CA GLY A 200 -3.80 14.29 -3.27
C GLY A 200 -4.84 14.00 -4.35
N TYR A 201 -4.55 14.40 -5.59
CA TYR A 201 -5.43 14.16 -6.74
C TYR A 201 -5.72 12.67 -6.96
N THR A 202 -4.71 11.80 -6.76
CA THR A 202 -4.90 10.36 -6.87
C THR A 202 -5.89 9.86 -5.83
N GLY A 203 -5.73 10.27 -4.57
CA GLY A 203 -6.65 9.92 -3.50
C GLY A 203 -8.07 10.43 -3.75
N GLU A 204 -8.23 11.68 -4.16
CA GLU A 204 -9.52 12.29 -4.50
C GLU A 204 -10.20 11.57 -5.67
N TYR A 205 -9.47 11.32 -6.76
CA TYR A 205 -10.04 10.68 -7.95
C TYR A 205 -10.46 9.23 -7.72
N LEU A 206 -9.64 8.46 -7.00
CA LEU A 206 -9.93 7.05 -6.71
C LEU A 206 -11.06 6.87 -5.67
N THR A 207 -11.49 7.94 -5.00
CA THR A 207 -12.56 7.90 -3.99
C THR A 207 -13.80 8.73 -4.37
N CYS A 208 -13.79 9.43 -5.51
CA CYS A 208 -14.94 10.22 -5.99
C CYS A 208 -15.90 9.44 -6.91
N GLY A 209 -17.12 9.95 -7.10
CA GLY A 209 -18.07 9.45 -8.10
C GLY A 209 -18.75 8.14 -7.68
N ASP A 210 -18.98 7.22 -8.62
CA ASP A 210 -19.66 5.95 -8.31
C ASP A 210 -18.84 5.10 -7.33
N THR A 211 -19.43 4.85 -6.16
CA THR A 211 -18.88 4.03 -5.07
C THR A 211 -18.49 2.61 -5.48
N ALA A 212 -19.12 2.04 -6.51
CA ALA A 212 -18.74 0.73 -7.05
C ALA A 212 -17.31 0.75 -7.62
N SER A 213 -16.86 1.89 -8.14
CA SER A 213 -15.52 2.09 -8.71
C SER A 213 -14.54 2.80 -7.77
N CYS A 214 -14.97 3.09 -6.54
CA CYS A 214 -14.14 3.72 -5.52
C CYS A 214 -13.37 2.68 -4.70
N ILE A 215 -12.12 2.98 -4.39
CA ILE A 215 -11.34 2.23 -3.41
C ILE A 215 -11.91 2.45 -2.00
N ASP A 216 -11.71 1.47 -1.14
CA ASP A 216 -12.18 1.46 0.25
C ASP A 216 -11.10 1.89 1.25
N VAL A 217 -9.82 1.85 0.87
CA VAL A 217 -8.68 2.26 1.71
C VAL A 217 -7.60 2.94 0.86
N TYR A 218 -7.09 4.08 1.31
CA TYR A 218 -5.99 4.79 0.65
C TYR A 218 -4.69 4.65 1.44
N GLY A 219 -3.72 3.97 0.85
CA GLY A 219 -2.37 3.80 1.40
C GLY A 219 -1.39 4.77 0.76
N MET A 220 -0.34 5.16 1.49
CA MET A 220 0.76 5.97 0.95
C MET A 220 2.13 5.43 1.38
N ASN A 221 3.07 5.39 0.45
CA ASN A 221 4.45 5.00 0.70
C ASN A 221 5.28 6.25 1.02
N VAL A 222 5.43 6.58 2.31
CA VAL A 222 5.98 7.87 2.78
C VAL A 222 7.32 7.68 3.47
N TYR A 223 8.36 8.30 2.91
CA TYR A 223 9.75 8.19 3.36
C TYR A 223 10.39 9.55 3.70
N SER A 224 9.60 10.62 3.81
CA SER A 224 10.10 11.99 4.01
C SER A 224 10.68 12.27 5.40
N TRP A 225 10.53 11.35 6.36
CA TRP A 225 11.12 11.44 7.70
C TRP A 225 12.35 10.55 7.80
N CYS A 226 13.54 11.15 7.92
CA CYS A 226 14.81 10.42 8.02
C CYS A 226 15.62 10.86 9.24
N GLY A 227 16.02 9.91 10.08
CA GLY A 227 16.82 10.16 11.29
C GLY A 227 16.16 11.17 12.24
N ASN A 228 16.98 12.06 12.81
CA ASN A 228 16.50 13.12 13.70
C ASN A 228 15.74 14.21 12.92
N SER A 229 14.46 13.93 12.64
CA SER A 229 13.52 14.83 11.99
C SER A 229 12.42 15.28 12.96
N SER A 230 11.42 15.97 12.45
CA SER A 230 10.25 16.41 13.22
C SER A 230 9.02 16.51 12.32
N TYR A 231 7.86 16.71 12.94
CA TYR A 231 6.59 16.92 12.27
C TYR A 231 6.66 17.96 11.14
N TYR A 232 7.36 19.08 11.36
CA TYR A 232 7.50 20.14 10.37
C TYR A 232 8.63 19.89 9.36
N VAL A 233 9.77 19.35 9.81
CA VAL A 233 10.94 19.12 8.95
C VAL A 233 10.65 18.03 7.91
N SER A 234 9.92 16.98 8.30
CA SER A 234 9.49 15.90 7.41
C SER A 234 8.36 16.28 6.46
N GLY A 235 7.67 17.41 6.68
CA GLY A 235 6.46 17.78 5.95
C GLY A 235 5.20 16.99 6.35
N PHE A 236 5.24 16.31 7.50
CA PHE A 236 4.11 15.55 8.05
C PHE A 236 2.94 16.47 8.45
N ASP A 237 3.22 17.74 8.75
CA ASP A 237 2.22 18.79 8.93
C ASP A 237 1.33 18.95 7.70
N LYS A 238 1.95 19.10 6.54
CA LYS A 238 1.25 19.24 5.26
C LYS A 238 0.52 17.95 4.89
N LEU A 239 1.10 16.80 5.22
CA LEU A 239 0.46 15.51 5.00
C LEU A 239 -0.80 15.36 5.85
N TYR A 240 -0.73 15.74 7.13
CA TYR A 240 -1.87 15.70 8.03
C TYR A 240 -3.00 16.60 7.53
N GLU A 241 -2.69 17.86 7.19
CA GLU A 241 -3.67 18.82 6.66
C GLU A 241 -4.31 18.33 5.36
N GLN A 242 -3.51 17.75 4.45
CA GLN A 242 -3.98 17.28 3.16
C GLN A 242 -5.00 16.14 3.26
N PHE A 243 -4.85 15.22 4.23
CA PHE A 243 -5.70 14.03 4.35
C PHE A 243 -6.80 14.13 5.41
N GLN A 244 -6.81 15.18 6.23
CA GLN A 244 -7.94 15.50 7.12
C GLN A 244 -9.32 15.44 6.46
N PRO A 245 -9.55 15.99 5.24
CA PRO A 245 -10.89 16.02 4.65
C PRO A 245 -11.32 14.69 4.00
N PHE A 246 -10.44 13.70 3.87
CA PHE A 246 -10.78 12.44 3.19
C PHE A 246 -11.91 11.69 3.88
N SER A 247 -12.79 11.06 3.10
CA SER A 247 -13.90 10.22 3.59
C SER A 247 -13.56 8.74 3.69
N THR A 248 -12.37 8.35 3.24
CA THR A 248 -11.89 6.98 3.14
C THR A 248 -10.75 6.79 4.15
N PRO A 249 -10.63 5.63 4.84
CA PRO A 249 -9.50 5.36 5.71
C PRO A 249 -8.17 5.56 4.98
N VAL A 250 -7.27 6.32 5.61
CA VAL A 250 -5.92 6.58 5.10
C VAL A 250 -4.90 5.93 6.02
N LEU A 251 -3.82 5.36 5.47
CA LEU A 251 -2.74 4.76 6.26
C LEU A 251 -1.39 4.82 5.54
N PHE A 252 -0.30 4.65 6.29
CA PHE A 252 1.04 4.60 5.73
C PHE A 252 1.34 3.18 5.26
N ALA A 253 1.26 2.97 3.94
CA ALA A 253 1.41 1.68 3.30
C ALA A 253 2.87 1.21 3.28
N GLU A 254 3.82 2.15 3.35
CA GLU A 254 5.24 1.94 3.59
C GLU A 254 5.83 3.15 4.31
N THR A 255 6.82 2.91 5.18
CA THR A 255 7.63 3.96 5.82
C THR A 255 8.96 3.42 6.37
N GLY A 256 9.75 4.29 7.00
CA GLY A 256 11.03 3.93 7.63
C GLY A 256 12.24 4.24 6.76
N CYS A 257 12.42 5.51 6.39
CA CYS A 257 13.59 5.99 5.64
C CYS A 257 14.91 5.49 6.23
N ASN A 258 15.78 4.90 5.41
CA ASN A 258 17.05 4.29 5.87
C ASN A 258 18.31 5.12 5.56
N THR A 259 18.17 6.38 5.13
CA THR A 259 19.33 7.24 4.82
C THR A 259 20.23 7.48 6.04
N ILE A 260 19.64 7.40 7.25
CA ILE A 260 20.34 7.34 8.53
C ILE A 260 20.04 5.97 9.15
N SER A 261 21.08 5.25 9.55
CA SER A 261 20.99 3.91 10.14
C SER A 261 21.87 3.81 11.40
N PRO A 262 21.50 3.02 12.43
CA PRO A 262 20.23 2.30 12.53
C PRO A 262 19.04 3.27 12.63
N ARG A 263 17.87 2.82 12.16
CA ARG A 263 16.64 3.63 12.17
C ARG A 263 16.07 3.67 13.59
N ASP A 264 15.67 4.84 14.05
CA ASP A 264 15.07 5.02 15.37
C ASP A 264 13.54 4.84 15.39
N PHE A 265 12.91 4.83 14.21
CA PHE A 265 11.47 4.74 13.99
C PHE A 265 10.64 5.82 14.72
N SER A 266 11.22 7.01 14.92
CA SER A 266 10.53 8.18 15.48
C SER A 266 9.36 8.66 14.60
N ASP A 267 9.43 8.41 13.29
CA ASP A 267 8.35 8.57 12.32
C ASP A 267 7.16 7.67 12.67
N VAL A 268 7.38 6.36 12.84
CA VAL A 268 6.35 5.38 13.22
C VAL A 268 5.73 5.74 14.57
N GLY A 269 6.56 6.19 15.52
CA GLY A 269 6.10 6.71 16.80
C GLY A 269 5.14 7.89 16.65
N THR A 270 5.41 8.79 15.71
CA THR A 270 4.56 9.94 15.38
C THR A 270 3.28 9.51 14.66
N MET A 271 3.37 8.61 13.68
CA MET A 271 2.24 8.09 12.89
C MET A 271 1.20 7.36 13.74
N LEU A 272 1.65 6.64 14.77
CA LEU A 272 0.79 5.94 15.74
C LEU A 272 0.49 6.78 16.99
N GLY A 273 0.96 8.03 17.01
CA GLY A 273 0.77 8.98 18.10
C GLY A 273 -0.61 9.64 18.09
N PRO A 274 -0.92 10.41 19.15
CA PRO A 274 -2.25 10.95 19.39
C PRO A 274 -2.76 11.93 18.32
N VAL A 275 -1.85 12.64 17.63
CA VAL A 275 -2.20 13.56 16.55
C VAL A 275 -2.62 12.77 15.31
N PHE A 276 -1.76 11.86 14.83
CA PHE A 276 -1.98 11.16 13.57
C PHE A 276 -3.14 10.15 13.63
N GLN A 277 -3.37 9.50 14.77
CA GLN A 277 -4.46 8.53 14.92
C GLN A 277 -5.88 9.12 14.67
N ALA A 278 -6.01 10.45 14.68
CA ALA A 278 -7.26 11.13 14.33
C ALA A 278 -7.63 10.98 12.84
N VAL A 279 -6.61 10.90 11.96
CA VAL A 279 -6.75 10.88 10.49
C VAL A 279 -6.30 9.55 9.90
N PHE A 280 -5.19 9.01 10.39
CA PHE A 280 -4.53 7.84 9.82
C PHE A 280 -4.80 6.57 10.65
N SER A 281 -4.89 5.44 9.95
CA SER A 281 -5.24 4.13 10.51
C SER A 281 -4.03 3.21 10.73
N GLY A 282 -2.84 3.79 10.89
CA GLY A 282 -1.61 3.06 11.20
C GLY A 282 -0.55 3.11 10.10
N ALA A 283 0.48 2.29 10.25
CA ALA A 283 1.67 2.32 9.41
C ALA A 283 2.30 0.94 9.20
N PHE A 284 2.93 0.75 8.05
CA PHE A 284 3.69 -0.46 7.69
C PHE A 284 5.17 -0.11 7.45
N VAL A 285 6.07 -0.72 8.21
CA VAL A 285 7.52 -0.51 8.07
C VAL A 285 8.07 -1.36 6.92
N TYR A 286 8.81 -0.73 6.00
CA TYR A 286 9.57 -1.39 4.95
C TYR A 286 10.98 -1.69 5.46
N GLU A 287 11.42 -2.94 5.62
CA GLU A 287 10.70 -4.22 5.45
C GLU A 287 11.24 -5.29 6.43
N TRP A 288 10.66 -6.49 6.42
CA TRP A 288 11.05 -7.57 7.32
C TRP A 288 12.48 -8.06 7.07
N ALA A 289 12.74 -8.63 5.88
CA ALA A 289 13.98 -9.31 5.56
C ALA A 289 15.04 -8.35 4.99
N MET A 290 16.28 -8.48 5.45
CA MET A 290 17.40 -7.68 4.94
C MET A 290 17.76 -8.07 3.50
N GLY A 291 17.48 -7.16 2.57
CA GLY A 291 17.91 -7.22 1.19
C GLY A 291 19.08 -6.27 0.87
N GLN A 292 19.42 -6.20 -0.41
CA GLN A 292 20.49 -5.30 -0.90
C GLN A 292 20.13 -3.81 -0.76
N ASN A 293 18.85 -3.51 -0.58
CA ASN A 293 18.30 -2.17 -0.38
C ASN A 293 18.57 -1.62 1.03
N GLY A 294 19.01 -2.45 1.99
CA GLY A 294 19.35 -2.03 3.35
C GLY A 294 18.16 -1.69 4.25
N TYR A 295 16.97 -2.23 3.97
CA TYR A 295 15.74 -1.89 4.72
C TYR A 295 15.25 -2.95 5.70
N GLY A 296 15.85 -4.15 5.71
CA GLY A 296 15.39 -5.22 6.58
C GLY A 296 15.58 -4.93 8.06
N ILE A 297 14.71 -5.49 8.89
CA ILE A 297 14.86 -5.48 10.36
C ILE A 297 15.36 -6.82 10.90
N VAL A 298 15.32 -7.88 10.09
CA VAL A 298 15.94 -9.17 10.40
C VAL A 298 16.83 -9.63 9.25
N ASN A 299 17.84 -10.45 9.54
CA ASN A 299 18.75 -11.00 8.54
C ASN A 299 18.77 -12.53 8.58
N TYR A 300 18.64 -13.16 7.42
CA TYR A 300 18.72 -14.61 7.28
C TYR A 300 20.14 -15.00 6.88
N THR A 301 20.81 -15.81 7.70
CA THR A 301 22.20 -16.24 7.47
C THR A 301 22.39 -16.95 6.11
N SER A 302 21.35 -17.60 5.60
CA SER A 302 21.37 -18.29 4.31
C SER A 302 21.15 -17.39 3.09
N GLY A 303 20.75 -16.12 3.31
CA GLY A 303 20.40 -15.17 2.24
C GLY A 303 19.14 -15.50 1.44
N ARG A 304 18.40 -16.56 1.81
CA ARG A 304 17.22 -17.07 1.07
C ARG A 304 15.90 -16.88 1.81
N ASN A 305 15.88 -16.07 2.87
CA ASN A 305 14.72 -15.92 3.76
C ASN A 305 14.22 -17.24 4.37
N ILE A 306 15.14 -18.17 4.65
CA ILE A 306 14.83 -19.48 5.24
C ILE A 306 15.66 -19.68 6.51
N GLY A 307 14.99 -20.20 7.54
CA GLY A 307 15.51 -20.49 8.87
C GLY A 307 15.20 -19.40 9.89
N PHE A 308 15.73 -19.57 11.10
CA PHE A 308 15.58 -18.57 12.15
C PHE A 308 16.46 -17.35 11.84
N PRO A 309 15.89 -16.14 11.67
CA PRO A 309 16.68 -14.98 11.33
C PRO A 309 17.34 -14.36 12.58
N GLN A 310 18.44 -13.63 12.35
CA GLN A 310 19.03 -12.76 13.36
C GLN A 310 18.28 -11.42 13.36
N THR A 311 17.80 -10.98 14.52
CA THR A 311 17.24 -9.63 14.69
C THR A 311 18.34 -8.57 14.61
N LEU A 312 18.07 -7.45 13.93
CA LEU A 312 19.00 -6.33 13.78
C LEU A 312 18.67 -5.19 14.78
N ASP A 313 19.51 -4.15 14.80
CA ASP A 313 19.29 -2.98 15.66
C ASP A 313 17.95 -2.29 15.38
N ASP A 314 17.56 -2.22 14.10
CA ASP A 314 16.26 -1.69 13.67
C ASP A 314 15.08 -2.49 14.26
N TYR A 315 15.18 -3.82 14.38
CA TYR A 315 14.13 -4.62 15.04
C TYR A 315 13.97 -4.20 16.51
N ASN A 316 15.07 -3.96 17.22
CA ASN A 316 15.03 -3.56 18.62
C ASN A 316 14.49 -2.14 18.79
N ALA A 317 14.84 -1.22 17.89
CA ALA A 317 14.30 0.13 17.87
C ALA A 317 12.78 0.13 17.60
N LEU A 318 12.34 -0.60 16.57
CA LEU A 318 10.92 -0.71 16.25
C LEU A 318 10.12 -1.39 17.37
N LYS A 319 10.68 -2.41 18.02
CA LYS A 319 10.08 -3.05 19.20
C LYS A 319 9.84 -2.06 20.32
N THR A 320 10.82 -1.18 20.56
CA THR A 320 10.71 -0.13 21.57
C THR A 320 9.58 0.83 21.22
N VAL A 321 9.49 1.30 19.97
CA VAL A 321 8.39 2.16 19.49
C VAL A 321 7.04 1.46 19.63
N PHE A 322 6.88 0.25 19.11
CA PHE A 322 5.61 -0.48 19.18
C PHE A 322 5.14 -0.81 20.60
N SER A 323 6.08 -0.98 21.55
CA SER A 323 5.77 -1.19 22.96
C SER A 323 5.29 0.07 23.69
N THR A 324 5.60 1.27 23.16
CA THR A 324 5.28 2.55 23.80
C THR A 324 4.05 3.23 23.19
N VAL A 325 3.81 3.06 21.88
CA VAL A 325 2.63 3.62 21.22
C VAL A 325 1.37 2.80 21.50
N THR A 326 0.35 3.46 22.03
CA THR A 326 -0.94 2.85 22.44
C THR A 326 -2.11 3.64 21.84
N PRO A 327 -2.28 3.63 20.50
CA PRO A 327 -3.39 4.36 19.88
C PRO A 327 -4.72 3.74 20.30
N THR A 328 -5.58 4.55 20.93
CA THR A 328 -6.91 4.11 21.41
C THR A 328 -8.01 4.45 20.40
N GLY A 329 -7.80 5.51 19.61
CA GLY A 329 -8.81 5.99 18.66
C GLY A 329 -10.15 6.38 19.30
N THR A 330 -11.21 6.26 18.52
CA THR A 330 -12.61 6.48 18.93
C THR A 330 -13.37 5.17 18.82
N ALA A 331 -14.11 4.75 19.85
CA ALA A 331 -14.91 3.52 19.79
C ALA A 331 -16.00 3.60 18.71
N LEU A 332 -16.35 2.45 18.11
CA LEU A 332 -17.31 2.34 17.00
C LEU A 332 -18.68 2.95 17.35
N ALA A 333 -19.11 2.76 18.59
CA ALA A 333 -20.38 3.25 19.12
C ALA A 333 -20.42 4.78 19.24
N ASP A 334 -19.26 5.41 19.50
CA ASP A 334 -19.13 6.85 19.68
C ASP A 334 -18.78 7.57 18.36
N TYR A 335 -18.28 6.83 17.38
CA TYR A 335 -17.84 7.41 16.11
C TYR A 335 -19.02 7.71 15.18
N THR A 336 -19.19 9.00 14.86
CA THR A 336 -20.13 9.49 13.84
C THR A 336 -19.34 10.06 12.67
N PRO A 337 -19.31 9.40 11.50
CA PRO A 337 -18.62 9.92 10.32
C PRO A 337 -19.18 11.29 9.89
N SER A 338 -18.29 12.26 9.69
CA SER A 338 -18.64 13.61 9.21
C SER A 338 -18.11 13.91 7.81
N ASN A 339 -17.03 13.23 7.39
CA ASN A 339 -16.43 13.42 6.08
C ASN A 339 -17.33 12.86 4.99
N THR A 340 -17.51 13.63 3.92
CA THR A 340 -18.29 13.23 2.75
C THR A 340 -17.38 12.89 1.59
N GLN A 341 -17.85 12.02 0.70
CA GLN A 341 -17.15 11.69 -0.53
C GLN A 341 -16.67 12.95 -1.27
N PRO A 342 -15.41 13.02 -1.71
CA PRO A 342 -14.91 14.19 -2.43
C PRO A 342 -15.54 14.29 -3.83
N ALA A 343 -15.63 15.52 -4.32
CA ALA A 343 -15.83 15.73 -5.75
C ALA A 343 -14.62 15.21 -6.53
N CYS A 344 -14.83 14.74 -7.75
CA CYS A 344 -13.69 14.35 -8.59
C CYS A 344 -12.84 15.59 -8.93
N PRO A 345 -11.50 15.47 -8.97
CA PRO A 345 -10.63 16.57 -9.32
C PRO A 345 -11.00 17.26 -10.63
N ALA A 346 -10.96 18.59 -10.61
CA ALA A 346 -10.95 19.37 -11.85
C ALA A 346 -9.61 19.15 -12.56
N THR A 347 -9.62 19.28 -13.89
CA THR A 347 -8.37 19.18 -14.65
C THR A 347 -7.55 20.46 -14.57
N ASP A 348 -6.25 20.34 -14.41
CA ASP A 348 -5.28 21.43 -14.40
C ASP A 348 -3.90 20.95 -14.90
N SER A 349 -2.83 21.72 -14.61
CA SER A 349 -1.47 21.38 -15.01
C SER A 349 -0.85 20.18 -14.29
N ALA A 350 -1.39 19.79 -13.14
CA ALA A 350 -0.94 18.65 -12.33
C ALA A 350 -1.83 17.41 -12.53
N TRP A 351 -3.09 17.60 -12.91
CA TRP A 351 -4.06 16.54 -13.13
C TRP A 351 -4.86 16.70 -14.43
N SER A 352 -4.65 15.82 -15.41
CA SER A 352 -5.29 15.93 -16.73
C SER A 352 -6.47 14.97 -16.96
N VAL A 353 -6.84 14.15 -15.97
CA VAL A 353 -7.94 13.18 -16.09
C VAL A 353 -9.24 13.78 -15.55
N PRO A 354 -10.24 14.08 -16.40
CA PRO A 354 -11.48 14.66 -15.92
C PRO A 354 -12.25 13.65 -15.07
N GLY A 355 -13.00 14.12 -14.07
CA GLY A 355 -13.88 13.27 -13.25
C GLY A 355 -14.94 12.48 -14.04
N THR A 356 -15.26 12.93 -15.27
CA THR A 356 -16.17 12.27 -16.21
C THR A 356 -15.44 11.32 -17.17
N ALA A 357 -14.16 11.06 -16.97
CA ALA A 357 -13.40 10.14 -17.82
C ALA A 357 -14.08 8.76 -17.82
N VAL A 358 -14.28 8.21 -19.01
CA VAL A 358 -14.83 6.86 -19.17
C VAL A 358 -13.82 5.87 -18.60
N ILE A 359 -14.26 5.10 -17.61
CA ILE A 359 -13.47 3.97 -17.09
C ILE A 359 -13.63 2.78 -18.05
N PRO A 360 -12.55 2.05 -18.39
CA PRO A 360 -12.61 0.98 -19.37
C PRO A 360 -13.48 -0.20 -18.91
N THR A 361 -13.88 -1.02 -19.88
CA THR A 361 -14.59 -2.29 -19.69
C THR A 361 -13.87 -3.38 -20.47
N ILE A 362 -13.81 -4.59 -19.93
CA ILE A 362 -13.31 -5.76 -20.67
C ILE A 362 -14.44 -6.27 -21.57
N ALA A 363 -14.17 -6.37 -22.88
CA ALA A 363 -15.16 -6.87 -23.83
C ALA A 363 -15.58 -8.30 -23.47
N ASN A 364 -16.91 -8.55 -23.47
CA ASN A 364 -17.52 -9.84 -23.13
C ASN A 364 -17.31 -10.31 -21.68
N LEU A 365 -16.85 -9.45 -20.77
CA LEU A 365 -16.79 -9.78 -19.36
C LEU A 365 -18.19 -9.70 -18.74
N GLU A 366 -18.78 -10.86 -18.48
CA GLU A 366 -20.09 -10.98 -17.86
C GLU A 366 -19.95 -11.42 -16.40
N VAL A 367 -19.63 -10.48 -15.50
CA VAL A 367 -19.47 -10.77 -14.05
C VAL A 367 -20.74 -11.37 -13.43
N SER A 368 -21.91 -11.08 -14.02
CA SER A 368 -23.20 -11.68 -13.63
C SER A 368 -23.27 -13.21 -13.80
N THR A 369 -22.41 -13.78 -14.65
CA THR A 369 -22.34 -15.23 -14.91
C THR A 369 -21.40 -15.97 -13.95
N VAL A 370 -20.66 -15.23 -13.12
CA VAL A 370 -19.75 -15.81 -12.13
C VAL A 370 -20.56 -16.62 -11.12
N ALA A 371 -20.18 -17.89 -10.97
CA ALA A 371 -20.88 -18.80 -10.07
C ALA A 371 -20.64 -18.42 -8.60
N ARG A 372 -21.73 -18.27 -7.84
CA ARG A 372 -21.66 -18.06 -6.39
C ARG A 372 -21.02 -19.27 -5.71
N VAL A 373 -20.15 -19.03 -4.73
CA VAL A 373 -19.63 -20.09 -3.87
C VAL A 373 -20.72 -20.50 -2.88
N THR A 374 -21.15 -21.76 -2.95
CA THR A 374 -22.21 -22.32 -2.10
C THR A 374 -21.68 -23.15 -0.94
N THR A 375 -20.39 -23.48 -0.96
CA THR A 375 -19.71 -24.25 0.08
C THR A 375 -18.40 -23.57 0.44
N TYR A 376 -18.26 -23.19 1.71
CA TYR A 376 -16.98 -22.74 2.28
C TYR A 376 -16.43 -23.88 3.13
N THR A 377 -15.28 -24.42 2.73
CA THR A 377 -14.47 -25.22 3.65
C THR A 377 -13.65 -24.22 4.46
N SER A 378 -14.00 -24.02 5.73
CA SER A 378 -13.14 -23.24 6.63
C SER A 378 -11.76 -23.89 6.62
N PRO A 379 -10.68 -23.14 6.32
CA PRO A 379 -9.34 -23.69 6.37
C PRO A 379 -8.99 -24.15 7.79
N TYR A 380 -9.70 -23.68 8.81
CA TYR A 380 -9.50 -24.03 10.22
C TYR A 380 -10.36 -25.18 10.72
N ALA A 381 -11.12 -25.85 9.85
CA ALA A 381 -11.83 -27.06 10.23
C ALA A 381 -10.81 -28.15 10.59
N THR A 382 -10.52 -28.28 11.88
CA THR A 382 -9.79 -29.44 12.41
C THR A 382 -10.59 -30.69 12.04
N ASN A 383 -9.89 -31.76 11.65
CA ASN A 383 -10.47 -33.07 11.33
C ASN A 383 -11.27 -33.62 12.53
N SER A 384 -12.51 -33.15 12.66
CA SER A 384 -13.55 -33.63 13.56
C SER A 384 -14.77 -33.76 12.67
N GLY A 385 -14.93 -34.92 12.04
CA GLY A 385 -16.12 -35.36 11.29
C GLY A 385 -16.92 -34.25 10.58
N GLY A 386 -16.66 -34.08 9.28
CA GLY A 386 -17.25 -33.08 8.40
C GLY A 386 -18.59 -32.49 8.83
N SER A 387 -18.57 -31.21 9.19
CA SER A 387 -19.75 -30.38 9.22
C SER A 387 -19.54 -29.24 8.23
N SER A 388 -20.02 -29.44 7.00
CA SER A 388 -20.23 -28.34 6.07
C SER A 388 -21.32 -27.45 6.65
N ILE A 389 -21.00 -26.19 6.94
CA ILE A 389 -22.01 -25.22 7.34
C ILE A 389 -22.72 -24.76 6.07
N ALA A 390 -23.91 -25.29 5.82
CA ALA A 390 -24.80 -24.77 4.80
C ALA A 390 -25.32 -23.39 5.25
N VAL A 391 -24.99 -22.33 4.52
CA VAL A 391 -25.54 -21.00 4.76
C VAL A 391 -26.95 -20.96 4.16
N ALA A 392 -27.97 -21.11 5.00
CA ALA A 392 -29.36 -20.94 4.59
C ALA A 392 -29.64 -19.45 4.29
N SER A 393 -29.99 -19.13 3.04
CA SER A 393 -30.50 -17.81 2.66
C SER A 393 -31.99 -17.74 3.00
N GLY A 394 -32.34 -17.06 4.08
CA GLY A 394 -33.73 -16.77 4.43
C GLY A 394 -34.23 -15.52 3.71
N VAL A 395 -34.94 -15.69 2.60
CA VAL A 395 -35.94 -14.72 2.12
C VAL A 395 -37.31 -15.29 2.50
N ASN A 396 -38.02 -14.57 3.36
CA ASN A 396 -39.29 -14.98 3.95
C ASN A 396 -40.45 -14.64 3.00
N THR A 397 -41.06 -15.63 2.35
CA THR A 397 -42.46 -15.58 1.90
C THR A 397 -43.09 -16.95 2.09
N GLY A 398 -44.18 -17.00 2.87
CA GLY A 398 -44.80 -18.25 3.30
C GLY A 398 -45.71 -18.87 2.24
N SER A 399 -45.73 -20.20 2.19
CA SER A 399 -46.97 -20.98 2.31
C SER A 399 -46.66 -22.46 2.56
N THR A 400 -47.53 -23.08 3.35
CA THR A 400 -47.57 -24.45 3.88
C THR A 400 -47.60 -25.57 2.83
N THR A 401 -46.87 -26.67 3.06
CA THR A 401 -47.37 -28.08 3.15
C THR A 401 -46.20 -29.09 3.27
N THR A 402 -46.37 -30.13 4.10
CA THR A 402 -45.50 -31.30 4.32
C THR A 402 -46.31 -32.60 4.08
N PRO A 403 -45.73 -33.82 4.14
CA PRO A 403 -44.89 -34.52 3.15
C PRO A 403 -45.52 -35.91 2.78
N PRO A 404 -44.84 -36.90 2.14
CA PRO A 404 -43.91 -37.78 2.87
C PRO A 404 -42.72 -38.37 2.06
N ALA A 405 -41.87 -39.08 2.82
CA ALA A 405 -40.54 -39.63 2.55
C ALA A 405 -40.46 -40.85 1.60
N THR A 406 -39.25 -41.11 1.08
CA THR A 406 -38.65 -42.46 0.98
C THR A 406 -37.13 -42.41 0.92
N SER A 407 -36.51 -43.22 1.79
CA SER A 407 -35.09 -43.57 1.87
C SER A 407 -34.60 -44.34 0.63
N ASN A 408 -33.30 -44.27 0.32
CA ASN A 408 -32.50 -45.42 -0.15
C ASN A 408 -30.98 -45.15 -0.04
N THR A 409 -30.34 -45.91 0.84
CA THR A 409 -28.94 -46.40 0.79
C THR A 409 -28.62 -47.02 -0.57
N VAL A 410 -27.39 -46.86 -1.11
CA VAL A 410 -26.41 -47.97 -1.29
C VAL A 410 -24.97 -47.51 -1.66
N LEU A 411 -24.01 -48.14 -0.97
CA LEU A 411 -22.70 -48.69 -1.38
C LEU A 411 -21.55 -47.85 -2.01
N SER A 412 -20.44 -47.90 -1.29
CA SER A 412 -19.05 -47.69 -1.72
C SER A 412 -18.50 -48.91 -2.50
N THR A 413 -17.71 -48.66 -3.54
CA THR A 413 -16.81 -49.67 -4.12
C THR A 413 -15.47 -49.03 -4.50
N SER A 414 -14.40 -49.61 -3.99
CA SER A 414 -12.98 -49.35 -4.26
C SER A 414 -12.54 -49.86 -5.63
N LEU A 415 -11.63 -49.15 -6.32
CA LEU A 415 -10.71 -49.74 -7.30
C LEU A 415 -9.36 -48.99 -7.30
N GLN A 416 -8.28 -49.78 -7.33
CA GLN A 416 -6.87 -49.38 -7.29
C GLN A 416 -6.32 -49.09 -8.71
N THR A 417 -5.38 -48.12 -8.74
CA THR A 417 -4.14 -48.01 -9.55
C THR A 417 -4.13 -48.39 -11.03
N GLN A 418 -3.68 -47.45 -11.89
CA GLN A 418 -2.55 -47.69 -12.81
C GLN A 418 -1.74 -46.41 -13.06
N ASP A 419 -0.43 -46.64 -13.07
CA ASP A 419 0.70 -45.73 -13.27
C ASP A 419 0.98 -45.60 -14.78
N ALA A 420 1.38 -44.42 -15.24
CA ALA A 420 1.90 -44.24 -16.61
C ALA A 420 3.05 -43.21 -16.62
N GLN A 421 4.26 -43.74 -16.74
CA GLN A 421 5.50 -43.01 -16.99
C GLN A 421 5.54 -42.45 -18.42
N SER A 422 6.08 -41.26 -18.60
CA SER A 422 6.58 -40.79 -19.90
C SER A 422 7.96 -40.15 -19.77
N LEU A 423 8.91 -40.75 -20.51
CA LEU A 423 10.33 -40.43 -20.65
C LEU A 423 10.57 -39.20 -21.54
N LEU A 424 11.55 -38.36 -21.16
CA LEU A 424 12.33 -37.53 -22.09
C LEU A 424 13.83 -37.71 -21.82
N SER A 425 14.59 -37.79 -22.92
CA SER A 425 15.95 -38.36 -23.03
C SER A 425 17.07 -37.36 -22.73
N THR A 426 18.10 -37.85 -22.02
CA THR A 426 19.30 -37.20 -21.46
C THR A 426 20.29 -36.59 -22.49
N GLY A 427 19.86 -36.32 -23.73
CA GLY A 427 20.75 -35.91 -24.83
C GLY A 427 20.84 -34.40 -25.14
N ALA A 428 19.97 -33.55 -24.57
CA ALA A 428 19.87 -32.14 -24.98
C ALA A 428 20.54 -31.12 -24.04
N ILE A 429 21.18 -31.56 -22.95
CA ILE A 429 21.69 -30.68 -21.88
C ILE A 429 23.16 -30.26 -22.06
N ALA A 430 23.91 -30.86 -23.00
CA ALA A 430 25.35 -30.58 -23.15
C ALA A 430 25.72 -29.45 -24.15
N GLY A 431 24.77 -28.89 -24.89
CA GLY A 431 25.05 -27.93 -25.98
C GLY A 431 24.92 -26.44 -25.64
N ILE A 432 24.21 -26.08 -24.56
CA ILE A 432 23.86 -24.68 -24.24
C ILE A 432 24.72 -24.11 -23.09
N ALA A 433 25.43 -24.96 -22.34
CA ALA A 433 26.20 -24.53 -21.17
C ALA A 433 27.53 -23.82 -21.49
N VAL A 434 28.07 -23.94 -22.70
CA VAL A 434 29.40 -23.37 -23.04
C VAL A 434 29.30 -22.01 -23.76
N GLY A 435 28.17 -21.71 -24.41
CA GLY A 435 27.96 -20.44 -25.11
C GLY A 435 27.56 -19.27 -24.19
N GLY A 436 26.74 -19.53 -23.16
CA GLY A 436 26.20 -18.49 -22.28
C GLY A 436 27.24 -17.86 -21.34
N VAL A 437 28.25 -18.63 -20.92
CA VAL A 437 29.26 -18.16 -19.95
C VAL A 437 30.22 -17.14 -20.58
N VAL A 438 30.59 -17.31 -21.85
CA VAL A 438 31.51 -16.39 -22.53
C VAL A 438 30.84 -15.04 -22.84
N VAL A 439 29.56 -15.06 -23.21
CA VAL A 439 28.78 -13.82 -23.46
C VAL A 439 28.46 -13.10 -22.14
N GLY A 440 28.14 -13.83 -21.08
CA GLY A 440 27.89 -13.27 -19.75
C GLY A 440 29.12 -12.57 -19.16
N VAL A 441 30.31 -13.19 -19.26
CA VAL A 441 31.55 -12.59 -18.73
C VAL A 441 31.96 -11.35 -19.53
N ALA A 442 31.77 -11.34 -20.86
CA ALA A 442 32.05 -10.16 -21.69
C ALA A 442 31.12 -8.98 -21.38
N ALA A 443 29.83 -9.25 -21.13
CA ALA A 443 28.86 -8.21 -20.75
C ALA A 443 29.18 -7.59 -19.39
N VAL A 444 29.56 -8.41 -18.39
CA VAL A 444 29.94 -7.94 -17.05
C VAL A 444 31.23 -7.12 -17.08
N LEU A 445 32.23 -7.53 -17.86
CA LEU A 445 33.47 -6.76 -18.04
C LEU A 445 33.22 -5.45 -18.80
N GLY A 446 32.29 -5.42 -19.75
CA GLY A 446 31.87 -4.20 -20.45
C GLY A 446 31.19 -3.20 -19.52
N ILE A 447 30.30 -3.67 -18.63
CA ILE A 447 29.64 -2.84 -17.62
C ILE A 447 30.66 -2.28 -16.62
N PHE A 448 31.60 -3.12 -16.16
CA PHE A 448 32.65 -2.69 -15.23
C PHE A 448 33.58 -1.63 -15.86
N TYR A 449 33.97 -1.82 -17.13
CA TYR A 449 34.75 -0.85 -17.89
C TYR A 449 33.99 0.48 -18.08
N PHE A 450 32.67 0.42 -18.35
CA PHE A 450 31.83 1.61 -18.51
C PHE A 450 31.71 2.41 -17.20
N ILE A 451 31.47 1.73 -16.07
CA ILE A 451 31.40 2.34 -14.74
C ILE A 451 32.75 2.96 -14.34
N TRP A 452 33.86 2.25 -14.58
CA TRP A 452 35.20 2.76 -14.32
C TRP A 452 35.53 4.00 -15.17
N ARG A 453 35.14 4.01 -16.46
CA ARG A 453 35.30 5.16 -17.36
C ARG A 453 34.44 6.35 -16.93
N ARG A 454 33.23 6.11 -16.40
CA ARG A 454 32.34 7.15 -15.86
C ARG A 454 32.94 7.78 -14.61
N ARG A 455 33.44 6.98 -13.66
CA ARG A 455 34.15 7.44 -12.44
C ARG A 455 35.41 8.25 -12.76
N LYS A 456 36.19 7.85 -13.76
CA LYS A 456 37.40 8.58 -14.18
C LYS A 456 37.08 9.94 -14.80
N ARG A 457 35.91 10.11 -15.43
CA ARG A 457 35.42 11.39 -15.97
C ARG A 457 34.90 12.31 -14.87
N THR A 458 34.21 11.79 -13.86
CA THR A 458 33.78 12.58 -12.69
C THR A 458 34.98 13.02 -11.83
N ALA A 459 36.00 12.17 -11.67
CA ALA A 459 37.23 12.54 -10.98
C ALA A 459 38.02 13.63 -11.72
N ARG A 460 38.02 13.63 -13.06
CA ARG A 460 38.63 14.70 -13.87
C ARG A 460 37.88 16.04 -13.75
N LYS A 461 36.54 16.00 -13.71
CA LYS A 461 35.71 17.20 -13.49
C LYS A 461 35.84 17.76 -12.07
N ALA A 462 36.02 16.90 -11.06
CA ALA A 462 36.33 17.33 -9.70
C ALA A 462 37.72 17.99 -9.60
N ALA A 463 38.73 17.42 -10.26
CA ALA A 463 40.08 17.99 -10.29
C ALA A 463 40.20 19.32 -11.09
N GLU A 464 39.30 19.58 -12.04
CA GLU A 464 39.19 20.88 -12.72
C GLU A 464 38.45 21.93 -11.88
N THR A 465 37.55 21.51 -10.99
CA THR A 465 36.83 22.43 -10.09
C THR A 465 37.73 22.88 -8.92
N GLU A 466 38.65 22.02 -8.47
CA GLU A 466 39.61 22.32 -7.39
C GLU A 466 40.79 23.19 -7.86
N LYS A 467 41.06 23.26 -9.17
CA LYS A 467 42.11 24.11 -9.75
C LYS A 467 41.72 25.58 -9.94
N VAL A 468 40.42 25.90 -9.90
CA VAL A 468 39.91 27.27 -10.08
C VAL A 468 39.77 28.02 -8.73
N SER A 469 39.85 27.32 -7.60
CA SER A 469 39.77 27.92 -6.26
C SER A 469 41.12 28.21 -5.58
N SER A 470 42.26 28.00 -6.24
CA SER A 470 43.60 28.18 -5.64
C SER A 470 44.46 29.29 -6.25
N GLU A 471 43.90 30.17 -7.08
CA GLU A 471 44.57 31.40 -7.52
C GLU A 471 43.87 32.62 -6.90
N GLY A 472 44.21 32.93 -5.65
CA GLY A 472 43.69 34.12 -5.00
C GLY A 472 44.01 34.19 -3.51
N SER A 473 45.29 34.36 -3.15
CA SER A 473 45.74 35.16 -1.99
C SER A 473 47.23 34.92 -1.74
N SER A 474 48.02 35.96 -1.96
CA SER A 474 49.42 36.06 -1.56
C SER A 474 49.53 37.18 -0.53
N SER A 475 50.00 36.88 0.68
CA SER A 475 50.98 37.72 1.42
C SER A 475 51.28 37.11 2.80
N GLU A 476 52.59 36.92 3.05
CA GLU A 476 53.31 37.07 4.34
C GLU A 476 52.83 36.27 5.57
N GLY A 477 53.63 35.51 6.31
CA GLY A 477 55.07 35.26 6.34
C GLY A 477 55.43 34.64 7.71
N GLY A 478 56.18 33.53 7.71
CA GLY A 478 56.98 32.97 8.82
C GLY A 478 56.26 32.48 10.09
N ALA A 479 56.77 31.58 10.92
CA ALA A 479 57.83 30.58 10.86
C ALA A 479 57.73 29.77 12.19
N LEU A 480 58.26 28.54 12.20
CA LEU A 480 58.90 27.83 13.34
C LEU A 480 58.06 26.97 14.32
N MET A 481 58.37 25.65 14.25
CA MET A 481 58.77 24.70 15.32
C MET A 481 57.74 23.91 16.16
N ALA A 482 57.68 22.60 15.86
CA ALA A 482 58.09 21.45 16.68
C ALA A 482 57.52 21.17 18.10
N GLY A 483 57.27 19.87 18.36
CA GLY A 483 57.12 19.22 19.68
C GLY A 483 55.71 18.64 19.89
N ASP A 484 55.47 17.35 19.67
CA ASP A 484 55.80 16.15 20.48
C ASP A 484 54.84 15.87 21.67
N SER A 485 54.40 14.59 21.69
CA SER A 485 53.93 13.70 22.76
C SER A 485 52.90 14.12 23.84
N GLY A 486 52.00 13.17 24.15
CA GLY A 486 51.68 12.84 25.54
C GLY A 486 50.22 12.89 26.01
N GLU A 487 49.59 11.71 26.06
CA GLU A 487 48.67 11.17 27.08
C GLU A 487 47.62 12.04 27.83
N GLY A 488 46.37 11.58 27.74
CA GLY A 488 45.52 11.23 28.90
C GLY A 488 44.76 12.34 29.62
N VAL A 489 43.45 12.12 29.84
CA VAL A 489 42.73 12.27 31.13
C VAL A 489 41.22 12.02 30.93
N GLN A 490 40.67 11.16 31.78
CA GLN A 490 39.24 10.95 32.02
C GLN A 490 38.61 12.17 32.70
N THR A 491 37.30 12.40 32.51
CA THR A 491 36.25 12.41 33.57
C THR A 491 35.00 13.15 33.08
N GLY A 492 33.82 12.73 33.55
CA GLY A 492 32.62 13.58 33.54
C GLY A 492 31.32 12.91 33.12
N ARG A 493 30.84 11.96 33.94
CA ARG A 493 29.45 11.52 33.97
C ARG A 493 28.61 12.61 34.67
N ALA A 494 27.50 13.02 34.08
CA ALA A 494 26.44 13.77 34.76
C ALA A 494 25.10 13.07 34.52
N GLU A 495 24.46 12.65 35.61
CA GLU A 495 23.09 12.14 35.66
C GLU A 495 22.11 13.24 36.12
N LEU A 496 20.82 13.03 35.76
CA LEU A 496 19.56 13.51 36.36
C LEU A 496 18.84 14.72 35.70
N PRO A 497 17.49 14.84 35.82
CA PRO A 497 16.47 13.85 36.25
C PRO A 497 15.23 13.73 35.32
N ALA A 498 14.46 12.67 35.57
CA ALA A 498 13.10 12.46 35.09
C ALA A 498 12.13 13.55 35.58
N MET A 499 11.24 14.02 34.70
CA MET A 499 10.07 14.80 35.08
C MET A 499 8.80 14.24 34.44
N SER A 500 7.75 14.35 35.25
CA SER A 500 6.46 13.67 35.23
C SER A 500 5.52 14.10 34.09
N ALA A 501 4.60 13.20 33.76
CA ALA A 501 3.46 13.40 32.89
C ALA A 501 2.59 14.59 33.36
N ALA A 502 2.31 15.51 32.45
CA ALA A 502 1.21 16.46 32.54
C ALA A 502 0.50 16.50 31.18
N ALA A 503 -0.81 16.27 31.22
CA ALA A 503 -1.70 16.30 30.07
C ALA A 503 -1.67 17.67 29.38
N VAL A 504 -1.29 17.68 28.09
CA VAL A 504 -1.47 18.85 27.24
C VAL A 504 -2.85 18.74 26.59
N VAL A 505 -3.82 19.42 27.18
CA VAL A 505 -5.10 19.73 26.56
C VAL A 505 -4.89 21.00 25.71
N VAL A 506 -4.97 20.87 24.39
CA VAL A 506 -5.04 22.04 23.49
C VAL A 506 -6.52 22.36 23.25
N PRO A 507 -7.00 23.58 23.56
CA PRO A 507 -8.40 23.92 23.36
C PRO A 507 -8.75 24.15 21.89
N ARG A 508 -9.90 23.59 21.52
CA ARG A 508 -10.69 23.83 20.31
C ARG A 508 -11.12 25.31 20.24
N GLN A 509 -10.77 26.05 19.19
CA GLN A 509 -11.30 27.40 18.96
C GLN A 509 -12.15 27.41 17.68
N GLU A 510 -13.47 27.34 17.89
CA GLU A 510 -14.48 27.73 16.90
C GLU A 510 -14.57 29.27 16.90
N LEU A 511 -14.45 29.91 15.74
CA LEU A 511 -14.70 31.34 15.59
C LEU A 511 -16.20 31.59 15.39
N ALA A 512 -16.85 32.18 16.40
CA ALA A 512 -18.14 32.84 16.25
C ALA A 512 -17.92 34.33 15.95
N ALA A 513 -18.63 34.83 14.95
CA ALA A 513 -18.70 36.25 14.61
C ALA A 513 -19.42 37.04 15.72
N SER A 514 -18.86 38.18 16.14
CA SER A 514 -19.65 39.27 16.69
C SER A 514 -18.94 40.62 16.47
N ASN A 515 -19.72 41.57 15.94
CA ASN A 515 -19.45 42.99 15.95
C ASN A 515 -19.28 43.47 17.39
N ASP A 516 -18.25 44.26 17.66
CA ASP A 516 -18.43 45.54 18.36
C ASP A 516 -17.19 46.42 18.15
N GLY A 517 -17.46 47.69 17.85
CA GLY A 517 -16.44 48.67 17.51
C GLY A 517 -15.79 49.30 18.74
N HIS A 518 -14.49 49.53 18.64
CA HIS A 518 -13.88 50.67 19.33
C HIS A 518 -12.66 51.20 18.57
N GLU A 519 -12.66 52.53 18.43
CA GLU A 519 -11.65 53.35 17.76
C GLU A 519 -10.28 53.31 18.45
N GLY A 520 -9.21 53.55 17.68
CA GLY A 520 -8.08 54.33 18.18
C GLY A 520 -6.65 53.82 17.92
N TYR A 521 -6.05 54.37 16.86
CA TYR A 521 -4.68 54.91 16.78
C TYR A 521 -3.44 54.07 16.31
N TYR A 522 -2.80 54.65 15.28
CA TYR A 522 -1.49 54.43 14.60
C TYR A 522 -1.29 53.11 13.82
N GLY A 523 -0.87 53.07 12.56
CA GLY A 523 -0.42 54.09 11.59
C GLY A 523 -0.10 53.40 10.25
N ALA A 524 -0.31 54.11 9.14
CA ALA A 524 -0.09 53.65 7.77
C ALA A 524 1.40 53.66 7.37
N ASP A 525 1.86 52.65 6.63
CA ASP A 525 2.53 52.81 5.32
C ASP A 525 3.25 51.52 4.87
N ALA A 526 2.80 50.92 3.76
CA ALA A 526 3.61 50.06 2.89
C ALA A 526 2.97 49.93 1.50
N ARG A 527 3.00 51.02 0.72
CA ARG A 527 2.92 50.97 -0.75
C ARG A 527 3.96 51.90 -1.35
N GLN A 528 5.18 51.40 -1.58
CA GLN A 528 6.05 51.83 -2.68
C GLN A 528 7.41 51.14 -2.60
N ALA A 529 7.67 50.19 -3.49
CA ALA A 529 9.01 49.96 -4.04
C ALA A 529 8.92 49.01 -5.23
N MET A 530 8.92 49.57 -6.45
CA MET A 530 9.79 49.16 -7.56
C MET A 530 9.31 49.81 -8.87
N LYS A 531 9.91 50.96 -9.18
CA LYS A 531 10.13 51.45 -10.54
C LYS A 531 11.50 52.11 -10.59
N ARG A 532 12.42 51.53 -11.37
CA ARG A 532 13.30 52.18 -12.36
C ARG A 532 14.52 51.31 -12.61
N GLN A 533 14.59 50.71 -13.80
CA GLN A 533 15.62 51.01 -14.82
C GLN A 533 15.28 50.23 -16.10
N GLY A 534 15.07 50.96 -17.20
CA GLY A 534 15.26 50.45 -18.58
C GLY A 534 16.62 50.96 -19.11
N PRO A 535 16.92 50.91 -20.43
CA PRO A 535 15.95 50.74 -21.52
C PRO A 535 16.42 49.98 -22.81
N VAL A 536 15.44 49.80 -23.71
CA VAL A 536 15.46 49.69 -25.20
C VAL A 536 16.11 48.47 -25.92
N HIS A 537 15.25 47.65 -26.56
CA HIS A 537 15.24 47.50 -28.02
C HIS A 537 13.82 47.10 -28.51
N GLU A 538 13.37 47.79 -29.53
CA GLU A 538 12.04 47.85 -30.15
C GLU A 538 12.07 47.15 -31.52
N VAL A 539 11.05 46.34 -31.85
CA VAL A 539 10.51 46.14 -33.22
C VAL A 539 9.03 45.72 -33.12
N GLU A 540 8.17 46.42 -33.87
CA GLU A 540 6.71 46.28 -34.12
C GLU A 540 6.35 44.93 -34.81
N ASP A 541 5.13 44.37 -34.82
CA ASP A 541 3.81 44.82 -35.34
C ASP A 541 2.67 43.91 -34.77
N ALA A 542 1.54 44.46 -34.28
CA ALA A 542 0.19 44.53 -34.89
C ALA A 542 -0.48 43.16 -35.24
N GLN A 543 -1.74 42.79 -34.93
CA GLN A 543 -3.00 43.55 -34.83
C GLN A 543 -4.05 42.86 -33.91
N VAL A 544 -4.95 43.70 -33.38
CA VAL A 544 -6.21 43.41 -32.68
C VAL A 544 -7.37 43.39 -33.69
N LEU A 545 -8.38 42.54 -33.48
CA LEU A 545 -9.72 42.71 -34.03
C LEU A 545 -10.75 42.26 -32.97
N GLU A 546 -11.31 43.24 -32.26
CA GLU A 546 -12.61 43.16 -31.60
C GLU A 546 -13.73 43.39 -32.64
N MET A 547 -14.85 42.69 -32.49
CA MET A 547 -16.15 43.20 -32.93
C MET A 547 -17.25 42.79 -31.94
N ASP A 548 -18.03 43.81 -31.59
CA ASP A 548 -19.13 43.86 -30.62
C ASP A 548 -20.38 43.05 -31.02
N GLY A 549 -21.23 42.82 -30.01
CA GLY A 549 -22.37 41.90 -30.02
C GLY A 549 -23.67 42.43 -30.63
N VAL A 550 -24.71 41.58 -30.61
CA VAL A 550 -26.14 41.94 -30.41
C VAL A 550 -26.87 40.74 -29.74
N ARG A 551 -27.85 41.08 -28.89
CA ARG A 551 -28.61 40.33 -27.87
C ARG A 551 -29.93 39.67 -28.41
N PRO A 552 -30.77 39.00 -27.57
CA PRO A 552 -31.42 37.71 -27.86
C PRO A 552 -32.94 37.73 -28.13
N ALA A 553 -33.47 36.60 -28.59
CA ALA A 553 -34.86 36.09 -28.49
C ALA A 553 -34.81 34.59 -28.86
N GLY A 554 -35.57 33.63 -28.36
CA GLY A 554 -36.68 33.51 -27.43
C GLY A 554 -36.99 31.99 -27.36
N GLU A 555 -37.59 31.56 -26.26
CA GLU A 555 -38.02 30.19 -25.95
C GLU A 555 -39.15 29.73 -26.91
N ILE A 556 -39.26 28.41 -27.19
CA ILE A 556 -40.48 27.56 -27.27
C ILE A 556 -40.11 26.18 -27.90
N ASP A 557 -40.14 25.16 -27.03
CA ASP A 557 -40.78 23.82 -27.09
C ASP A 557 -40.86 22.92 -28.37
N GLY A 558 -40.72 21.59 -28.14
CA GLY A 558 -41.41 20.53 -28.90
C GLY A 558 -40.66 19.74 -30.00
N ARG A 559 -40.17 18.54 -29.65
CA ARG A 559 -39.79 17.43 -30.57
C ARG A 559 -41.04 16.76 -31.21
N PRO A 560 -40.96 15.74 -32.10
CA PRO A 560 -39.89 15.28 -33.03
C PRO A 560 -40.41 15.09 -34.48
N ILE A 561 -39.53 15.09 -35.49
CA ILE A 561 -39.85 14.47 -36.80
C ILE A 561 -38.68 13.61 -37.27
N VAL A 562 -39.06 12.37 -37.59
CA VAL A 562 -38.30 11.29 -38.21
C VAL A 562 -38.04 11.63 -39.68
N HIS A 563 -36.80 11.46 -40.16
CA HIS A 563 -36.57 11.18 -41.57
C HIS A 563 -35.43 10.17 -41.76
N GLU A 564 -35.89 8.97 -42.10
CA GLU A 564 -35.24 7.90 -42.83
C GLU A 564 -34.68 8.42 -44.18
N LEU A 565 -33.41 8.13 -44.47
CA LEU A 565 -32.89 8.07 -45.84
C LEU A 565 -31.87 6.92 -45.93
N ASP A 566 -32.27 5.93 -46.72
CA ASP A 566 -31.52 4.74 -47.10
C ASP A 566 -30.78 4.98 -48.43
N ALA A 567 -29.77 4.12 -48.65
CA ALA A 567 -29.17 3.70 -49.92
C ALA A 567 -28.27 4.66 -50.73
N GLY A 568 -26.97 4.32 -50.73
CA GLY A 568 -25.98 4.69 -51.74
C GLY A 568 -24.82 3.70 -51.78
N GLN A 569 -24.99 2.62 -52.53
CA GLN A 569 -24.11 1.45 -52.63
C GLN A 569 -23.05 1.61 -53.75
N ARG A 570 -21.90 0.90 -53.59
CA ARG A 570 -20.84 0.52 -54.57
C ARG A 570 -19.69 1.54 -54.74
N HIS A 571 -18.41 1.17 -54.81
CA HIS A 571 -17.78 -0.05 -55.31
C HIS A 571 -16.40 -0.35 -54.67
N SER A 572 -16.08 -1.63 -54.68
CA SER A 572 -14.83 -2.32 -54.33
C SER A 572 -13.58 -1.81 -55.06
N ARG A 573 -12.42 -1.82 -54.39
CA ARG A 573 -11.14 -2.26 -54.98
C ARG A 573 -10.13 -2.68 -53.90
N ARG A 574 -9.77 -3.96 -53.94
CA ARG A 574 -8.55 -4.55 -53.41
C ARG A 574 -7.31 -3.85 -53.96
N PHE A 575 -6.27 -3.74 -53.14
CA PHE A 575 -4.89 -3.88 -53.59
C PHE A 575 -4.11 -4.62 -52.50
N ASP A 576 -3.78 -5.88 -52.78
CA ASP A 576 -2.54 -6.50 -52.31
C ASP A 576 -1.41 -6.03 -53.24
N GLN A 577 -0.20 -5.81 -52.72
CA GLN A 577 1.05 -6.48 -53.13
C GLN A 577 2.30 -5.71 -52.64
N GLN A 578 3.02 -6.36 -51.74
CA GLN A 578 4.48 -6.56 -51.60
C GLN A 578 5.55 -5.61 -52.19
N ASP A 579 6.65 -5.60 -51.42
CA ASP A 579 8.07 -5.37 -51.74
C ASP A 579 8.65 -3.95 -51.67
N SER A 580 9.37 -3.67 -50.57
CA SER A 580 10.83 -3.38 -50.51
C SER A 580 11.31 -3.26 -49.07
#